data_AF-A0A939XG69-F1
#
_entry.id   AF-A0A939XG69-F1
#
_cell.length_a   1.000
_cell.length_b   1.000
_cell.length_c   1.000
_cell.angle_alpha   90.00
_cell.angle_beta   90.00
_cell.angle_gamma   90.00
#
_symmetry.space_group_name_H-M   'P 1'
#
loop_
_entity.id
_entity.type
_entity.pdbx_description
1 polymer ?
#
loop_
_entity_poly.entity_id
_entity_poly.type
_entity_poly.pdbx_seq_one_letter_code
_entity_poly.pdbx_strand_id
1 'polypeptide(L)'
;MSVAIGLFTLTGVKALINMCQVTYYLILIYDIVAMIQQGYVFDSLVISRTMLHVLLILLIGWIGRVIIRRWAEILYRSKDETELLQGAATRLNDFLANVSHEIRTPINAVIGLTDGCIEKEENPAIRTDLISVKDAGKRVAEQISDILDYSEIDMKKLAVNVEQYMLSSVIND
;
A
#
# COMPACT_ATOMS: atom_id res chain seq x y z
N MET A 1 -25.30 -8.04 28.17
CA MET A 1 -23.90 -8.54 28.09
C MET A 1 -23.55 -9.09 26.70
N SER A 2 -24.37 -9.93 26.08
CA SER A 2 -24.15 -10.46 24.71
C SER A 2 -23.98 -9.38 23.64
N VAL A 3 -24.82 -8.32 23.67
CA VAL A 3 -24.70 -7.16 22.75
C VAL A 3 -23.40 -6.40 22.96
N ALA A 4 -22.94 -6.24 24.21
CA ALA A 4 -21.69 -5.55 24.52
C ALA A 4 -20.47 -6.32 23.98
N ILE A 5 -20.45 -7.66 24.10
CA ILE A 5 -19.38 -8.49 23.51
C ILE A 5 -19.38 -8.36 21.98
N GLY A 6 -20.56 -8.33 21.35
CA GLY A 6 -20.70 -8.10 19.90
C GLY A 6 -20.22 -6.72 19.44
N LEU A 7 -20.49 -5.67 20.22
CA LEU A 7 -19.96 -4.33 19.93
C LEU A 7 -18.44 -4.28 20.11
N PHE A 8 -17.90 -4.94 21.13
CA PHE A 8 -16.45 -4.98 21.36
C PHE A 8 -15.69 -5.90 20.40
N THR A 9 -16.36 -6.81 19.70
CA THR A 9 -15.73 -7.47 18.55
C THR A 9 -15.42 -6.50 17.39
N LEU A 10 -16.15 -5.38 17.27
CA LEU A 10 -15.87 -4.36 16.25
C LEU A 10 -14.63 -3.52 16.57
N THR A 11 -14.26 -3.39 17.85
CA THR A 11 -13.06 -2.61 18.24
C THR A 11 -11.76 -3.38 17.97
N GLY A 12 -11.84 -4.68 17.67
CA GLY A 12 -10.68 -5.52 17.35
C GLY A 12 -9.79 -5.86 18.55
N VAL A 13 -10.14 -5.42 19.76
CA VAL A 13 -9.30 -5.59 20.95
C VAL A 13 -9.61 -6.90 21.68
N LYS A 14 -8.73 -7.89 21.52
CA LYS A 14 -8.87 -9.23 22.15
C LYS A 14 -9.04 -9.18 23.67
N ALA A 15 -8.34 -8.27 24.35
CA ALA A 15 -8.40 -8.14 25.81
C ALA A 15 -9.80 -7.75 26.30
N LEU A 16 -10.52 -6.95 25.53
CA LEU A 16 -11.84 -6.44 25.89
C LEU A 16 -12.91 -7.54 25.82
N ILE A 17 -12.84 -8.40 24.80
CA ILE A 17 -13.68 -9.60 24.69
C ILE A 17 -13.45 -10.52 25.89
N ASN A 18 -12.19 -10.79 26.23
CA ASN A 18 -11.85 -11.64 27.38
C ASN A 18 -12.36 -11.05 28.70
N MET A 19 -12.20 -9.73 28.90
CA MET A 19 -12.69 -9.04 30.09
C MET A 19 -14.21 -9.18 30.24
N CYS A 20 -14.98 -8.94 29.17
CA CYS A 20 -16.43 -9.09 29.20
C CYS A 20 -16.87 -10.54 29.46
N GLN A 21 -16.17 -11.54 28.93
CA GLN A 21 -16.46 -12.95 29.20
C GLN A 21 -16.20 -13.32 30.66
N VAL A 22 -15.09 -12.85 31.24
CA VAL A 22 -14.77 -13.07 32.66
C VAL A 22 -15.83 -12.44 33.55
N THR A 23 -16.20 -11.18 33.32
CA THR A 23 -17.26 -10.51 34.09
C THR A 23 -18.59 -11.24 34.00
N TYR A 24 -18.95 -11.78 32.82
CA TYR A 24 -20.16 -12.58 32.66
C TYR A 24 -20.13 -13.86 33.49
N TYR A 25 -19.03 -14.61 33.47
CA TYR A 25 -18.91 -15.84 34.25
C TYR A 25 -18.96 -15.57 35.76
N LEU A 26 -18.38 -14.47 36.23
CA LEU A 26 -18.47 -14.05 37.63
C LEU A 26 -19.92 -13.78 38.06
N ILE A 27 -20.70 -13.07 37.24
CA ILE A 27 -22.12 -12.81 37.50
C ILE A 27 -22.91 -14.12 37.50
N LEU A 28 -22.67 -15.01 36.54
CA LEU A 28 -23.35 -16.30 36.48
C LEU A 28 -23.08 -17.17 37.71
N ILE A 29 -21.85 -17.19 38.21
CA ILE A 29 -21.50 -17.91 39.45
C ILE A 29 -22.22 -17.28 40.65
N TYR A 30 -22.23 -15.95 40.76
CA TYR A 30 -22.94 -15.24 41.82
C TYR A 30 -24.44 -15.58 41.83
N ASP A 31 -25.09 -15.55 40.67
CA ASP A 31 -26.52 -15.87 40.53
C ASP A 31 -26.81 -17.32 40.94
N ILE A 32 -25.97 -18.28 40.53
CA ILE A 32 -26.11 -19.69 40.92
C ILE A 32 -26.00 -19.86 42.44
N VAL A 33 -25.00 -19.24 43.08
CA VAL A 33 -24.80 -19.32 44.54
C VAL A 33 -25.97 -18.70 45.29
N ALA A 34 -26.46 -17.53 44.85
CA ALA A 34 -27.61 -16.88 45.45
C ALA A 34 -28.89 -17.73 45.35
N MET A 35 -29.11 -18.39 44.21
CA MET A 35 -30.25 -19.29 44.01
C MET A 35 -30.20 -20.51 44.94
N ILE A 36 -29.02 -21.09 45.16
CA ILE A 36 -28.82 -22.21 46.10
C ILE A 36 -29.13 -21.77 47.54
N GLN A 37 -28.65 -20.60 47.95
CA GLN A 37 -28.87 -20.08 49.31
C GLN A 37 -30.34 -19.77 49.60
N GLN A 38 -31.10 -19.37 48.58
CA GLN A 38 -32.53 -19.08 48.70
C GLN A 38 -33.42 -20.32 48.56
N GLY A 39 -32.84 -21.52 48.38
CA GLY A 39 -33.59 -22.76 48.24
C GLY A 39 -34.43 -22.84 46.95
N TYR A 40 -33.99 -22.14 45.89
CA TYR A 40 -34.71 -22.08 44.62
C TYR A 40 -34.75 -23.46 43.93
N VAL A 41 -35.91 -23.87 43.42
CA VAL A 41 -36.07 -25.12 42.67
C VAL A 41 -35.71 -24.88 41.20
N PHE A 42 -34.69 -25.60 40.71
CA PHE A 42 -34.26 -25.50 39.32
C PHE A 42 -35.28 -26.15 38.37
N ASP A 43 -36.18 -25.34 37.82
CA ASP A 43 -37.10 -25.77 36.76
C ASP A 43 -36.37 -25.92 35.41
N SER A 44 -36.89 -26.81 34.55
CA SER A 44 -36.35 -27.13 33.22
C SER A 44 -36.22 -25.88 32.32
N LEU A 45 -37.13 -24.92 32.47
CA LEU A 45 -37.09 -23.66 31.74
C LEU A 45 -35.88 -22.78 32.13
N VAL A 46 -35.50 -22.78 33.41
CA VAL A 46 -34.36 -21.98 33.90
C VAL A 46 -33.04 -22.59 33.45
N ILE A 47 -32.93 -23.92 33.48
CA ILE A 47 -31.75 -24.66 33.04
C ILE A 47 -31.55 -24.47 31.53
N SER A 48 -32.59 -24.65 30.72
CA SER A 48 -32.49 -24.49 29.25
C SER A 48 -32.13 -23.07 28.83
N ARG A 49 -32.72 -22.05 29.47
CA ARG A 49 -32.39 -20.63 29.21
C ARG A 49 -30.94 -20.29 29.58
N THR A 50 -30.47 -20.72 30.76
CA THR A 50 -29.09 -20.44 31.20
C THR A 50 -28.06 -21.14 30.31
N MET A 51 -28.32 -22.39 29.93
CA MET A 51 -27.50 -23.12 28.96
C MET A 51 -27.43 -22.42 27.60
N LEU A 52 -28.56 -21.93 27.10
CA LEU A 52 -28.60 -21.17 25.85
C LEU A 52 -27.75 -19.89 25.90
N HIS A 53 -27.81 -19.14 27.00
CA HIS A 53 -27.02 -17.92 27.17
C HIS A 53 -25.51 -18.20 27.27
N VAL A 54 -25.12 -19.25 28.01
CA VAL A 54 -23.71 -19.68 28.10
C VAL A 54 -23.18 -20.08 26.73
N LEU A 55 -23.95 -20.87 25.97
CA LEU A 55 -23.59 -21.29 24.61
C LEU A 55 -23.41 -20.08 23.69
N LEU A 56 -24.35 -19.13 23.72
CA LEU A 56 -24.32 -17.94 22.87
C LEU A 56 -23.09 -17.07 23.16
N ILE A 57 -22.71 -16.90 24.43
CA ILE A 57 -21.53 -16.10 24.81
C ILE A 57 -20.21 -16.80 24.46
N LEU A 58 -20.16 -18.13 24.56
CA LEU A 58 -19.03 -18.91 24.09
C LEU A 58 -18.83 -18.76 22.58
N LEU A 59 -19.91 -18.88 21.81
CA LEU A 59 -19.89 -18.75 20.35
C LEU A 59 -19.46 -17.34 19.93
N ILE A 60 -20.04 -16.28 20.50
CA ILE A 60 -19.67 -14.91 20.17
C ILE A 60 -18.19 -14.65 20.47
N GLY A 61 -17.69 -15.09 21.64
CA GLY A 61 -16.29 -14.89 21.97
C GLY A 61 -15.33 -15.75 21.14
N TRP A 62 -15.76 -16.93 20.68
CA TRP A 62 -14.98 -17.74 19.74
C TRP A 62 -14.91 -17.06 18.36
N ILE A 63 -16.05 -16.66 17.81
CA ILE A 63 -16.17 -15.93 16.53
C ILE A 63 -15.32 -14.66 16.59
N GLY A 64 -15.45 -13.85 17.65
CA GLY A 64 -14.69 -12.63 17.84
C GLY A 64 -13.18 -12.85 17.79
N ARG A 65 -12.67 -13.90 18.45
CA ARG A 65 -11.24 -14.25 18.41
C ARG A 65 -10.77 -14.67 17.03
N VAL A 66 -11.57 -15.45 16.29
CA VAL A 66 -11.26 -15.88 14.92
C VAL A 66 -11.21 -14.67 13.98
N ILE A 67 -12.21 -13.79 14.09
CA ILE A 67 -12.31 -12.56 13.31
C ILE A 67 -11.06 -11.70 13.55
N ILE A 68 -10.75 -11.36 14.79
CA ILE A 68 -9.58 -10.50 15.12
C ILE A 68 -8.27 -11.08 14.57
N ARG A 69 -8.06 -12.40 14.69
CA ARG A 69 -6.86 -13.05 14.14
C ARG A 69 -6.77 -12.92 12.63
N ARG A 70 -7.88 -13.15 11.93
CA ARG A 70 -7.94 -13.02 10.46
C ARG A 70 -7.71 -11.57 10.01
N TRP A 71 -8.32 -10.60 10.67
CA TRP A 71 -8.08 -9.18 10.36
C TRP A 71 -6.62 -8.79 10.57
N ALA A 72 -5.99 -9.24 11.66
CA ALA A 72 -4.59 -8.98 11.92
C ALA A 72 -3.68 -9.59 10.83
N GLU A 73 -3.96 -10.82 10.41
CA GLU A 73 -3.19 -11.48 9.34
C GLU A 73 -3.37 -10.78 7.98
N ILE A 74 -4.60 -10.42 7.61
CA ILE A 74 -4.89 -9.71 6.36
C ILE A 74 -4.18 -8.35 6.35
N LEU A 75 -4.25 -7.62 7.47
CA LEU A 75 -3.59 -6.32 7.59
C LEU A 75 -2.06 -6.45 7.50
N TYR A 76 -1.49 -7.49 8.10
CA TYR A 76 -0.04 -7.74 8.03
C TYR A 76 0.39 -8.09 6.61
N ARG A 77 -0.32 -8.98 5.93
CA ARG A 77 -0.04 -9.35 4.53
C ARG A 77 -0.17 -8.17 3.59
N SER A 78 -1.20 -7.35 3.75
CA SER A 78 -1.39 -6.14 2.93
C SER A 78 -0.24 -5.15 3.12
N LYS A 79 0.25 -4.96 4.35
CA LYS A 79 1.42 -4.10 4.60
C LYS A 79 2.69 -4.65 3.97
N ASP A 80 2.96 -5.94 4.17
CA ASP A 80 4.14 -6.62 3.62
C ASP A 80 4.17 -6.53 2.08
N GLU A 81 3.03 -6.79 1.43
CA GLU A 81 2.90 -6.65 -0.03
C GLU A 81 3.17 -5.20 -0.48
N THR A 82 2.65 -4.19 0.23
CA THR A 82 2.93 -2.79 -0.11
C THR A 82 4.39 -2.40 0.08
N GLU A 83 5.06 -2.91 1.12
CA GLU A 83 6.48 -2.64 1.37
C GLU A 83 7.36 -3.31 0.31
N LEU A 84 7.04 -4.53 -0.11
CA LEU A 84 7.71 -5.23 -1.20
C LEU A 84 7.58 -4.47 -2.53
N LEU A 85 6.37 -4.01 -2.85
CA LEU A 85 6.11 -3.24 -4.07
C LEU A 85 6.85 -1.90 -4.07
N GLN A 86 6.86 -1.18 -2.94
CA GLN A 86 7.61 0.07 -2.79
C GLN A 86 9.13 -0.15 -2.91
N GLY A 87 9.65 -1.24 -2.34
CA GLY A 87 11.05 -1.62 -2.47
C GLY A 87 11.42 -1.94 -3.92
N ALA A 88 10.56 -2.66 -4.64
CA ALA A 88 10.75 -2.95 -6.07
C ALA A 88 10.72 -1.68 -6.93
N ALA A 89 9.76 -0.79 -6.71
CA ALA A 89 9.66 0.50 -7.41
C ALA A 89 10.91 1.36 -7.20
N THR A 90 11.40 1.43 -5.96
CA THR A 90 12.63 2.18 -5.64
C THR A 90 13.84 1.64 -6.40
N ARG A 91 14.02 0.32 -6.43
CA ARG A 91 15.12 -0.31 -7.17
C ARG A 91 15.02 -0.10 -8.67
N LEU A 92 13.80 -0.12 -9.22
CA LEU A 92 13.56 0.17 -10.63
C LEU A 92 13.95 1.62 -10.96
N ASN A 93 13.55 2.57 -10.12
CA ASN A 93 13.90 3.98 -10.29
C ASN A 93 15.42 4.21 -10.29
N ASP A 94 16.12 3.63 -9.31
CA ASP A 94 17.58 3.72 -9.21
C ASP A 94 18.26 3.08 -10.43
N PHE A 95 17.73 1.96 -10.91
CA PHE A 95 18.21 1.32 -12.14
C PHE A 95 18.01 2.23 -13.37
N LEU A 96 16.81 2.80 -13.54
CA LEU A 96 16.50 3.70 -14.65
C LEU A 96 17.36 4.96 -14.64
N ALA A 97 17.61 5.53 -13.46
CA ALA A 97 18.48 6.70 -13.30
C ALA A 97 19.91 6.39 -13.76
N ASN A 98 20.46 5.26 -13.32
CA ASN A 98 21.80 4.82 -13.72
C ASN A 98 21.90 4.56 -15.23
N VAL A 99 20.93 3.83 -15.79
CA VAL A 99 20.87 3.53 -17.22
C VAL A 99 20.72 4.81 -18.04
N SER A 100 19.92 5.77 -17.59
CA SER A 100 19.77 7.08 -18.26
C SER A 100 21.11 7.81 -18.38
N HIS A 101 21.90 7.83 -17.30
CA HIS A 101 23.25 8.42 -17.34
C HIS A 101 24.21 7.66 -18.25
N GLU A 102 24.19 6.32 -18.23
CA GLU A 102 25.06 5.50 -19.05
C GLU A 102 24.71 5.56 -20.55
N ILE A 103 23.43 5.73 -20.90
CA ILE A 103 22.96 5.83 -22.29
C ILE A 103 23.15 7.24 -22.85
N ARG A 104 23.13 8.29 -22.01
CA ARG A 104 23.33 9.68 -22.46
C ARG A 104 24.66 9.86 -23.20
N THR A 105 25.75 9.29 -22.68
CA THR A 105 27.09 9.42 -23.28
C THR A 105 27.17 8.83 -24.70
N PRO A 106 26.81 7.56 -24.96
CA PRO A 106 26.85 7.00 -26.31
C PRO A 106 25.85 7.66 -27.27
N ILE A 107 24.64 8.03 -26.82
CA ILE A 107 23.68 8.75 -27.68
C ILE A 107 24.22 10.12 -28.09
N ASN A 108 24.76 10.88 -27.14
CA ASN A 108 25.36 12.18 -27.44
C ASN A 108 26.54 12.05 -28.39
N ALA A 109 27.34 10.99 -28.26
CA ALA A 109 28.41 10.68 -29.22
C ALA A 109 27.86 10.40 -30.62
N VAL A 110 26.81 9.58 -30.76
CA VAL A 110 26.16 9.31 -32.06
C VAL A 110 25.60 10.59 -32.67
N ILE A 111 24.90 11.41 -31.88
CA ILE A 111 24.35 12.70 -32.35
C ILE A 111 25.48 13.62 -32.82
N GLY A 112 26.53 13.80 -32.02
CA GLY A 112 27.66 14.67 -32.36
C GLY A 112 28.45 14.20 -33.57
N LEU A 113 28.67 12.88 -33.72
CA LEU A 113 29.28 12.31 -34.92
C LEU A 113 28.41 12.51 -36.16
N THR A 114 27.10 12.33 -36.01
CA THR A 114 26.13 12.53 -37.10
C THR A 114 26.10 14.00 -37.53
N ASP A 115 26.15 14.95 -36.58
CA ASP A 115 26.26 16.38 -36.87
C ASP A 115 27.51 16.71 -37.69
N GLY A 116 28.67 16.17 -37.30
CA GLY A 116 29.91 16.35 -38.05
C GLY A 116 29.87 15.75 -39.46
N CYS A 117 29.09 14.69 -39.69
CA CYS A 117 28.85 14.12 -41.01
C CYS A 117 27.92 15.01 -41.84
N ILE A 118 26.83 15.52 -41.24
CA ILE A 118 25.85 16.40 -41.92
C ILE A 118 26.52 17.67 -42.45
N GLU A 119 27.48 18.23 -41.71
CA GLU A 119 28.23 19.43 -42.14
C GLU A 119 29.09 19.22 -43.38
N LYS A 120 29.55 17.99 -43.63
CA LYS A 120 30.48 17.63 -44.71
C LYS A 120 29.81 16.91 -45.88
N GLU A 121 28.53 16.55 -45.76
CA GLU A 121 27.81 15.74 -46.74
C GLU A 121 27.24 16.61 -47.87
N GLU A 122 27.72 16.39 -49.09
CA GLU A 122 27.28 17.11 -50.29
C GLU A 122 26.07 16.44 -50.96
N ASN A 123 25.84 15.14 -50.70
CA ASN A 123 24.70 14.42 -51.28
C ASN A 123 23.41 14.68 -50.47
N PRO A 124 22.39 15.34 -51.06
CA PRO A 124 21.17 15.69 -50.34
C PRO A 124 20.36 14.48 -49.85
N ALA A 125 20.45 13.33 -50.52
CA ALA A 125 19.77 12.11 -50.07
C ALA A 125 20.41 11.56 -48.78
N ILE A 126 21.74 11.41 -48.77
CA ILE A 126 22.50 10.94 -47.60
C ILE A 126 22.36 11.91 -46.43
N ARG A 127 22.36 13.22 -46.71
CA ARG A 127 22.12 14.25 -45.69
C ARG A 127 20.76 14.10 -45.01
N THR A 128 19.72 13.74 -45.77
CA THR A 128 18.37 13.49 -45.23
C THR A 128 18.34 12.26 -44.33
N ASP A 129 19.06 11.19 -44.72
CA ASP A 129 19.20 9.98 -43.91
C ASP A 129 19.95 10.26 -42.59
N LEU A 130 21.03 11.04 -42.64
CA LEU A 130 21.78 11.46 -41.46
C LEU A 130 20.94 12.30 -40.49
N ILE A 131 20.13 13.23 -41.01
CA ILE A 131 19.17 13.99 -40.17
C ILE A 131 18.19 13.02 -39.50
N SER A 132 17.69 12.02 -40.22
CA SER A 132 16.79 11.01 -39.65
C SER A 132 17.43 10.21 -38.52
N VAL A 133 18.71 9.85 -38.65
CA VAL A 133 19.50 9.17 -37.59
C VAL A 133 19.66 10.07 -36.37
N LYS A 134 20.02 11.35 -36.58
CA LYS A 134 20.13 12.35 -35.51
C LYS A 134 18.81 12.49 -34.74
N ASP A 135 17.70 12.64 -35.46
CA ASP A 135 16.38 12.80 -34.86
C ASP A 135 15.91 11.54 -34.14
N ALA A 136 16.31 10.35 -34.60
CA ALA A 136 16.09 9.11 -33.87
C ALA A 136 16.89 9.09 -32.56
N GLY A 137 18.17 9.50 -32.57
CA GLY A 137 18.99 9.60 -31.35
C GLY A 137 18.40 10.55 -30.32
N LYS A 138 17.94 11.73 -30.74
CA LYS A 138 17.24 12.70 -29.87
C LYS A 138 15.98 12.11 -29.24
N ARG A 139 15.13 11.48 -30.05
CA ARG A 139 13.89 10.84 -29.57
C ARG A 139 14.16 9.75 -28.53
N VAL A 140 15.23 8.96 -28.68
CA VAL A 140 15.59 7.95 -27.68
C VAL A 140 16.03 8.61 -26.37
N ALA A 141 16.82 9.69 -26.43
CA ALA A 141 17.23 10.41 -25.22
C ALA A 141 16.03 11.02 -24.48
N GLU A 142 15.11 11.65 -25.21
CA GLU A 142 13.87 12.20 -24.66
C GLU A 142 13.00 11.10 -24.02
N GLN A 143 12.79 9.98 -24.74
CA GLN A 143 11.96 8.88 -24.23
C GLN A 143 12.52 8.25 -22.95
N ILE A 144 13.84 8.17 -22.80
CA ILE A 144 14.48 7.69 -21.57
C ILE A 144 14.28 8.71 -20.43
N SER A 145 14.37 10.02 -20.73
CA SER A 145 14.08 11.08 -19.76
C SER A 145 12.63 11.02 -19.27
N ASP A 146 11.68 10.88 -20.20
CA ASP A 146 10.26 10.80 -19.86
C ASP A 146 9.93 9.61 -18.97
N ILE A 147 10.57 8.46 -19.21
CA ILE A 147 10.42 7.25 -18.38
C ILE A 147 10.96 7.49 -16.96
N LEU A 148 12.11 8.18 -16.84
CA LEU A 148 12.69 8.52 -15.54
C LEU A 148 11.81 9.52 -14.78
N ASP A 149 11.34 10.57 -15.45
CA ASP A 149 10.47 11.59 -14.86
C ASP A 149 9.14 10.98 -14.38
N TYR A 150 8.55 10.08 -15.18
CA TYR A 150 7.37 9.33 -14.77
C TYR A 150 7.61 8.49 -13.50
N SER A 151 8.74 7.80 -13.43
CA SER A 151 9.14 6.98 -12.28
C SER A 151 9.34 7.83 -11.01
N GLU A 152 9.98 9.00 -11.12
CA GLU A 152 10.16 9.95 -10.02
C GLU A 152 8.82 10.53 -9.51
N ILE A 153 7.87 10.80 -10.41
CA ILE A 153 6.52 11.27 -10.08
C ILE A 153 5.72 10.19 -9.34
N ASP A 154 5.71 8.95 -9.85
CA ASP A 154 4.96 7.84 -9.25
C ASP A 154 5.44 7.56 -7.82
N MET A 155 6.75 7.70 -7.60
CA MET A 155 7.38 7.58 -6.29
C MET A 155 7.20 8.80 -5.37
N LYS A 156 6.53 9.88 -5.81
CA LYS A 156 6.40 11.17 -5.10
C LYS A 156 7.75 11.79 -4.71
N LYS A 157 8.80 11.51 -5.47
CA LYS A 157 10.16 12.05 -5.24
C LYS A 157 10.41 13.38 -5.94
N LEU A 158 9.57 13.74 -6.92
CA LEU A 158 9.70 14.99 -7.65
C LEU A 158 9.50 16.22 -6.73
N ALA A 159 10.58 16.94 -6.46
CA ALA A 159 10.55 18.18 -5.69
C ALA A 159 10.43 19.38 -6.65
N VAL A 160 9.36 20.14 -6.53
CA VAL A 160 9.19 21.39 -7.29
C VAL A 160 9.94 22.51 -6.58
N ASN A 161 10.88 23.13 -7.27
CA ASN A 161 11.55 24.33 -6.78
C ASN A 161 10.77 25.57 -7.26
N VAL A 162 10.27 26.39 -6.32
CA VAL A 162 9.49 27.58 -6.64
C VAL A 162 10.40 28.80 -6.62
N GLU A 163 10.70 29.34 -7.80
CA GLU A 163 11.54 30.53 -7.96
C GLU A 163 10.81 31.62 -8.77
N GLN A 164 11.19 32.88 -8.58
CA GLN A 164 10.68 33.99 -9.39
C GLN A 164 11.39 33.99 -10.75
N TYR A 165 10.63 33.80 -11.83
CA TYR A 165 11.13 33.88 -13.19
C TYR A 165 10.38 34.94 -14.00
N MET A 166 11.08 35.56 -14.96
CA MET A 166 10.48 36.51 -15.89
C MET A 166 9.77 35.75 -17.01
N LEU A 167 8.47 35.97 -17.18
CA LEU A 167 7.66 35.27 -18.19
C LEU A 167 8.22 35.41 -19.61
N SER A 168 8.80 36.57 -19.93
CA SER A 168 9.46 36.83 -21.21
C SER A 168 10.66 35.92 -21.48
N SER A 169 11.31 35.41 -20.43
CA SER A 169 12.44 34.48 -20.55
C SER A 169 11.98 33.05 -20.83
N VAL A 170 10.80 32.66 -20.36
CA VAL A 170 10.29 31.27 -20.48
C VAL A 170 9.64 31.02 -21.84
N ILE A 171 9.05 32.06 -22.45
CA ILE A 171 8.38 31.94 -23.75
C ILE A 171 9.38 31.92 -24.92
N ASN A 172 10.61 32.37 -24.69
CA ASN A 172 11.61 32.59 -25.74
C ASN A 172 12.77 31.57 -25.71
N ASP A 173 12.65 30.55 -24.84
CA ASP A 173 13.55 29.40 -24.69
C ASP A 173 12.91 28.17 -25.38
#